data_AF-A0A0M0K344-F1
#
_entry.id   AF-A0A0M0K344-F1
#
_cell.length_a   1.000
_cell.length_b   1.000
_cell.length_c   1.000
_cell.angle_alpha   90.00
_cell.angle_beta   90.00
_cell.angle_gamma   90.00
#
_symmetry.space_group_name_H-M   'P 1'
#
loop_
_entity.id
_entity.type
_entity.pdbx_description
1 polymer ?
#
loop_
_entity_poly.entity_id
_entity_poly.type
_entity_poly.pdbx_seq_one_letter_code
_entity_poly.pdbx_strand_id
1 'polypeptide(L)'
;MASSALPSPRTALSAPPSPRTALRAVRRSAAVLISRNVIQELKSMSRNGAAGAPHGVKCCLSAMCIALGHSESDWDHVQSFLMRTSAEAILRQLRSFKPSSVTLEATVRMRALVEPFKAEQMRSISAAASLLFYWVW
;
A
#
# COMPACT_ATOMS: atom_id res chain seq x y z
N MET A 1 13.55 -28.40 55.58
CA MET A 1 14.43 -28.70 54.43
C MET A 1 13.53 -28.87 53.22
N ALA A 2 13.18 -27.79 52.50
CA ALA A 2 13.92 -27.16 51.40
C ALA A 2 14.04 -28.05 50.15
N SER A 3 13.26 -27.74 49.11
CA SER A 3 13.57 -27.77 47.66
C SER A 3 12.24 -27.74 46.88
N SER A 4 11.75 -26.58 46.42
CA SER A 4 12.14 -25.82 45.22
C SER A 4 11.65 -26.43 43.89
N ALA A 5 10.52 -25.88 43.44
CA ALA A 5 10.22 -25.35 42.10
C ALA A 5 10.89 -25.97 40.87
N LEU A 6 10.05 -26.50 39.97
CA LEU A 6 10.20 -26.37 38.52
C LEU A 6 8.81 -26.19 37.89
N PRO A 7 8.43 -24.99 37.42
CA PRO A 7 7.38 -24.87 36.42
C PRO A 7 7.97 -25.10 35.03
N SER A 8 7.39 -26.04 34.29
CA SER A 8 7.66 -26.32 32.88
C SER A 8 7.62 -25.04 32.04
N PRO A 9 8.46 -24.92 30.99
CA PRO A 9 8.37 -23.79 30.08
C PRO A 9 7.01 -23.84 29.40
N ARG A 10 6.15 -22.87 29.73
CA ARG A 10 5.02 -22.50 28.88
C ARG A 10 5.62 -22.03 27.56
N THR A 11 5.78 -22.96 26.62
CA THR A 11 5.84 -22.66 25.20
C THR A 11 4.50 -22.01 24.87
N ALA A 12 4.44 -20.70 25.06
CA ALA A 12 3.38 -19.87 24.51
C ALA A 12 3.54 -19.97 23.00
N LEU A 13 2.90 -20.99 22.41
CA LEU A 13 2.54 -21.00 21.00
C LEU A 13 1.70 -19.74 20.82
N SER A 14 2.36 -18.65 20.42
CA SER A 14 1.69 -17.44 19.99
C SER A 14 0.77 -17.88 18.87
N ALA A 15 -0.54 -17.79 19.12
CA ALA A 15 -1.55 -18.10 18.14
C ALA A 15 -1.20 -17.42 16.81
N PRO A 16 -1.35 -18.08 15.66
CA PRO A 16 -1.10 -17.45 14.38
C PRO A 16 -1.89 -16.14 14.33
N PRO A 17 -1.27 -15.02 13.95
CA PRO A 17 -1.97 -13.75 13.91
C PRO A 17 -3.21 -13.94 13.05
N SER A 18 -4.38 -13.62 13.60
CA SER A 18 -5.64 -13.70 12.86
C SER A 18 -5.46 -13.04 11.49
N PRO A 19 -6.13 -13.49 10.43
CA PRO A 19 -5.93 -12.94 9.08
C PRO A 19 -6.08 -11.41 9.04
N ARG A 20 -6.92 -10.86 9.91
CA ARG A 20 -7.08 -9.41 10.13
C ARG A 20 -5.85 -8.74 10.75
N THR A 21 -5.20 -9.38 11.72
CA THR A 21 -3.97 -8.89 12.35
C THR A 21 -2.79 -8.97 11.39
N ALA A 22 -2.68 -10.07 10.63
CA ALA A 22 -1.65 -10.23 9.61
C ALA A 22 -1.79 -9.16 8.51
N LEU A 23 -3.01 -8.93 8.01
CA LEU A 23 -3.27 -7.86 7.03
C LEU A 23 -2.93 -6.48 7.59
N ARG A 24 -3.28 -6.16 8.85
CA ARG A 24 -2.91 -4.88 9.48
C ARG A 24 -1.39 -4.72 9.64
N ALA A 25 -0.69 -5.80 9.99
CA ALA A 25 0.77 -5.79 10.06
C ALA A 25 1.38 -5.56 8.68
N VAL A 26 0.91 -6.27 7.65
CA VAL A 26 1.34 -6.10 6.26
C VAL A 26 1.06 -4.69 5.74
N ARG A 27 -0.10 -4.09 6.04
CA ARG A 27 -0.42 -2.69 5.70
C ARG A 27 0.54 -1.69 6.35
N ARG A 28 0.80 -1.86 7.66
CA ARG A 28 1.77 -1.03 8.39
C ARG A 28 3.18 -1.19 7.84
N SER A 29 3.56 -2.42 7.50
CA SER A 29 4.83 -2.72 6.86
C SER A 29 4.90 -2.13 5.45
N ALA A 30 3.82 -2.16 4.66
CA ALA A 30 3.80 -1.64 3.29
C ALA A 30 4.13 -0.14 3.26
N ALA A 31 3.60 0.66 4.19
CA ALA A 31 3.97 2.09 4.31
C ALA A 31 5.45 2.32 4.59
N VAL A 32 6.09 1.40 5.32
CA VAL A 32 7.52 1.44 5.67
C VAL A 32 8.39 0.88 4.54
N LEU A 33 7.88 -0.11 3.80
CA LEU A 33 8.58 -0.82 2.73
C LEU A 33 8.55 -0.07 1.40
N ILE A 34 7.61 0.85 1.19
CA ILE A 34 7.63 1.74 0.03
C ILE A 34 8.87 2.65 0.15
N SER A 35 9.86 2.32 -0.66
CA SER A 35 11.14 3.01 -0.77
C SER A 35 11.20 3.83 -2.06
N ARG A 36 12.28 4.61 -2.23
CA ARG A 36 12.46 5.45 -3.42
C ARG A 36 12.45 4.62 -4.70
N ASN A 37 13.02 3.42 -4.65
CA ASN A 37 13.09 2.51 -5.79
C ASN A 37 11.70 2.03 -6.20
N VAL A 38 10.83 1.71 -5.23
CA VAL A 38 9.42 1.33 -5.46
C VAL A 38 8.69 2.45 -6.20
N ILE A 39 8.83 3.70 -5.75
CA ILE A 39 8.20 4.85 -6.41
C ILE A 39 8.77 5.09 -7.81
N GLN A 40 10.08 4.96 -8.01
CA GLN A 40 10.69 5.12 -9.33
C GLN A 40 10.24 4.03 -10.31
N GLU A 41 10.06 2.79 -9.83
CA GLU A 41 9.54 1.69 -10.63
C GLU A 41 8.09 1.95 -11.05
N LEU A 42 7.22 2.34 -10.10
CA LEU A 42 5.84 2.75 -10.38
C LEU A 42 5.77 3.90 -11.39
N LYS A 43 6.65 4.90 -11.25
CA LYS A 43 6.77 6.00 -12.21
C LYS A 43 7.20 5.51 -13.60
N SER A 44 8.12 4.56 -13.68
CA SER A 44 8.59 4.02 -14.96
C SER A 44 7.47 3.30 -15.71
N MET A 45 6.63 2.53 -15.01
CA MET A 45 5.45 1.87 -15.59
C MET A 45 4.42 2.88 -16.10
N SER A 46 4.29 4.02 -15.44
CA SER A 46 3.37 5.10 -15.80
C SER A 46 3.90 6.05 -16.88
N ARG A 47 5.14 5.88 -17.37
CA ARG A 47 5.77 6.80 -18.33
C ARG A 47 5.11 6.73 -19.72
N ASN A 48 4.61 5.56 -20.10
CA ASN A 48 4.09 5.28 -21.44
C ASN A 48 2.58 5.59 -21.59
N GLY A 49 2.03 6.50 -20.78
CA GLY A 49 0.65 6.94 -20.94
C GLY A 49 -0.40 5.94 -20.46
N ALA A 50 -1.66 6.23 -20.80
CA ALA A 50 -2.81 5.38 -20.49
C ALA A 50 -2.75 3.99 -21.15
N ALA A 51 -2.00 3.81 -22.24
CA ALA A 51 -1.85 2.50 -22.88
C ALA A 51 -0.75 1.65 -22.23
N GLY A 52 0.25 2.27 -21.59
CA GLY A 52 1.45 1.58 -21.12
C GLY A 52 1.39 1.02 -19.70
N ALA A 53 0.61 1.63 -18.79
CA ALA A 53 0.52 1.16 -17.41
C ALA A 53 -0.53 0.03 -17.25
N PRO A 54 -0.22 -1.08 -16.55
CA PRO A 54 -1.21 -2.12 -16.23
C PRO A 54 -2.39 -1.55 -15.47
N HIS A 55 -3.61 -1.98 -15.80
CA HIS A 55 -4.84 -1.39 -15.25
C HIS A 55 -4.87 -1.38 -13.71
N GLY A 56 -4.49 -2.48 -13.06
CA GLY A 56 -4.44 -2.53 -11.59
C GLY A 56 -3.41 -1.58 -10.96
N VAL A 57 -2.28 -1.33 -11.64
CA VAL A 57 -1.30 -0.33 -11.20
C VAL A 57 -1.90 1.06 -11.29
N LYS A 58 -2.65 1.35 -12.37
CA LYS A 58 -3.36 2.63 -12.50
C LYS A 58 -4.35 2.83 -11.36
N CYS A 59 -5.19 1.84 -11.08
CA CYS A 59 -6.18 1.90 -10.01
C CYS A 59 -5.54 2.10 -8.63
N CYS A 60 -4.42 1.41 -8.34
CA CYS A 60 -3.68 1.61 -7.08
C CYS A 60 -3.09 3.02 -6.97
N LEU A 61 -2.55 3.57 -8.06
CA LEU A 61 -1.99 4.93 -8.09
C LEU A 61 -3.09 6.00 -7.99
N SER A 62 -4.23 5.80 -8.64
CA SER A 62 -5.40 6.69 -8.49
C SER A 62 -5.90 6.68 -7.05
N ALA A 63 -6.03 5.50 -6.44
CA ALA A 63 -6.41 5.39 -5.04
C ALA A 63 -5.40 6.04 -4.09
N MET A 64 -4.09 5.97 -4.40
CA MET A 64 -3.06 6.71 -3.67
C MET A 64 -3.26 8.23 -3.79
N CYS A 65 -3.52 8.75 -4.98
CA CYS A 65 -3.80 10.18 -5.17
C CYS A 65 -5.03 10.65 -4.39
N ILE A 66 -6.11 9.85 -4.40
CA ILE A 66 -7.32 10.11 -3.60
C ILE A 66 -6.98 10.15 -2.11
N ALA A 67 -6.18 9.18 -1.61
CA ALA A 67 -5.75 9.15 -0.22
C ALA A 67 -4.97 10.41 0.17
N LEU A 68 -4.12 10.91 -0.73
CA LEU A 68 -3.33 12.12 -0.53
C LEU A 68 -4.14 13.43 -0.67
N GLY A 69 -5.45 13.33 -0.91
CA GLY A 69 -6.35 14.49 -1.02
C GLY A 69 -6.33 15.16 -2.40
N HIS A 70 -5.76 14.51 -3.41
CA HIS A 70 -5.88 14.98 -4.78
C HIS A 70 -7.25 14.59 -5.34
N SER A 71 -7.90 15.53 -6.02
CA SER A 71 -9.19 15.26 -6.67
C SER A 71 -9.00 14.16 -7.71
N GLU A 72 -9.96 13.24 -7.72
CA GLU A 72 -10.07 12.23 -8.76
C GLU A 72 -10.32 12.95 -10.08
N SER A 73 -9.32 12.93 -10.92
CA SER A 73 -9.42 13.36 -12.30
C SER A 73 -8.49 12.46 -13.07
N ASP A 74 -8.83 12.26 -14.34
CA ASP A 74 -8.37 11.25 -15.27
C ASP A 74 -6.94 10.74 -15.10
N TRP A 75 -6.65 9.56 -15.66
CA TRP A 75 -5.30 8.98 -15.62
C TRP A 75 -4.19 10.00 -15.95
N ASP A 76 -4.44 10.96 -16.83
CA ASP A 76 -3.53 12.06 -17.16
C ASP A 76 -3.16 12.94 -15.96
N HIS A 77 -4.09 13.23 -15.05
CA HIS A 77 -3.82 13.97 -13.81
C HIS A 77 -2.96 13.15 -12.85
N VAL A 78 -3.29 11.87 -12.66
CA VAL A 78 -2.51 10.95 -11.82
C VAL A 78 -1.09 10.79 -12.38
N GLN A 79 -0.97 10.58 -13.68
CA GLN A 79 0.31 10.47 -14.37
C GLN A 79 1.10 11.78 -14.26
N SER A 80 0.47 12.93 -14.49
CA SER A 80 1.10 14.25 -14.37
C SER A 80 1.61 14.50 -12.96
N PHE A 81 0.81 14.16 -11.93
CA PHE A 81 1.24 14.24 -10.53
C PHE A 81 2.46 13.35 -10.28
N LEU A 82 2.43 12.10 -10.73
CA LEU A 82 3.56 11.17 -10.55
C LEU A 82 4.81 11.63 -11.28
N MET A 83 4.69 12.18 -12.49
CA MET A 83 5.84 12.61 -13.29
C MET A 83 6.45 13.91 -12.74
N ARG A 84 5.61 14.88 -12.36
CA ARG A 84 6.05 16.20 -11.85
C ARG A 84 6.55 16.13 -10.40
N THR A 85 6.04 15.19 -9.61
CA THR A 85 6.44 15.06 -8.20
C THR A 85 7.67 14.16 -8.10
N SER A 86 8.68 14.61 -7.34
CA SER A 86 9.86 13.79 -7.09
C SER A 86 9.50 12.56 -6.25
N ALA A 87 10.24 11.45 -6.44
CA ALA A 87 9.99 10.25 -5.64
C ALA A 87 10.09 10.51 -4.13
N GLU A 88 11.03 11.37 -3.71
CA GLU A 88 11.18 11.80 -2.31
C GLU A 88 9.98 12.59 -1.79
N ALA A 89 9.37 13.44 -2.61
CA ALA A 89 8.17 14.18 -2.20
C ALA A 89 6.98 13.23 -2.03
N ILE A 90 6.78 12.28 -2.95
CA ILE A 90 5.74 11.24 -2.84
C ILE A 90 5.97 10.40 -1.56
N LEU A 91 7.22 9.95 -1.33
CA LEU A 91 7.56 9.21 -0.12
C LEU A 91 7.28 9.98 1.16
N ARG A 92 7.64 11.27 1.22
CA ARG A 92 7.34 12.12 2.38
C ARG A 92 5.85 12.19 2.63
N GLN A 93 5.04 12.38 1.57
CA GLN A 93 3.58 12.37 1.67
C GLN A 93 3.07 11.03 2.21
N LEU A 94 3.48 9.91 1.63
CA LEU A 94 3.09 8.56 2.07
C LEU A 94 3.47 8.26 3.52
N ARG A 95 4.65 8.73 3.99
CA ARG A 95 5.10 8.56 5.38
C ARG A 95 4.36 9.47 6.35
N SER A 96 3.98 10.67 5.92
CA SER A 96 3.19 11.63 6.71
C SER A 96 1.68 11.37 6.67
N PHE A 97 1.24 10.45 5.81
CA PHE A 97 -0.15 10.16 5.57
C PHE A 97 -0.83 9.63 6.83
N LYS A 98 -1.96 10.25 7.19
CA LYS A 98 -2.79 9.84 8.32
C LYS A 98 -4.06 9.20 7.78
N PRO A 99 -4.37 7.93 8.10
CA PRO A 99 -5.60 7.32 7.62
C PRO A 99 -6.86 8.06 8.10
N SER A 100 -6.79 8.73 9.25
CA SER A 100 -7.89 9.53 9.80
C SER A 100 -8.22 10.80 9.01
N SER A 101 -7.36 11.25 8.09
CA SER A 101 -7.63 12.44 7.26
C SER A 101 -8.42 12.13 6.00
N VAL A 102 -8.64 10.86 5.67
CA VAL A 102 -9.40 10.44 4.49
C VAL A 102 -10.88 10.37 4.83
N THR A 103 -11.72 10.98 4.01
CA THR A 103 -13.17 10.92 4.19
C THR A 103 -13.69 9.50 3.93
N LEU A 104 -14.85 9.17 4.51
CA LEU A 104 -15.48 7.86 4.28
C LEU A 104 -15.76 7.66 2.78
N GLU A 105 -16.23 8.70 2.09
CA GLU A 105 -16.51 8.66 0.66
C GLU A 105 -15.25 8.40 -0.18
N ALA A 106 -14.14 9.05 0.14
CA ALA A 106 -12.84 8.78 -0.50
C ALA A 106 -12.38 7.34 -0.24
N THR A 107 -12.60 6.82 0.97
CA THR A 107 -12.25 5.44 1.33
C THR A 107 -13.07 4.41 0.53
N VAL A 108 -14.36 4.64 0.36
CA VAL A 108 -15.24 3.77 -0.45
C VAL A 108 -14.78 3.77 -1.92
N ARG A 109 -14.46 4.95 -2.47
CA ARG A 109 -13.95 5.06 -3.85
C ARG A 109 -12.60 4.36 -4.03
N MET A 110 -11.65 4.59 -3.13
CA MET A 110 -10.36 3.90 -3.13
C MET A 110 -10.53 2.38 -3.10
N ARG A 111 -11.45 1.88 -2.28
CA ARG A 111 -11.76 0.45 -2.23
C ARG A 111 -12.34 -0.04 -3.55
N ALA A 112 -13.32 0.65 -4.11
CA ALA A 112 -13.96 0.24 -5.37
C ALA A 112 -12.94 0.14 -6.53
N LEU A 113 -11.91 0.99 -6.55
CA LEU A 113 -10.83 0.93 -7.53
C LEU A 113 -9.94 -0.31 -7.37
N VAL A 114 -9.71 -0.76 -6.15
CA VAL A 114 -8.69 -1.79 -5.83
C VAL A 114 -9.31 -3.18 -5.61
N GLU A 115 -10.57 -3.24 -5.20
CA GLU A 115 -11.37 -4.46 -4.98
C GLU A 115 -11.39 -5.49 -6.13
N PRO A 116 -11.44 -5.11 -7.42
CA PRO A 116 -11.40 -6.09 -8.50
C PRO A 116 -10.05 -6.82 -8.63
N PHE A 117 -9.00 -6.38 -7.94
CA PHE A 117 -7.66 -6.93 -8.06
C PHE A 117 -7.24 -7.77 -6.86
N LYS A 118 -6.43 -8.80 -7.12
CA LYS A 118 -5.80 -9.61 -6.07
C LYS A 118 -4.34 -9.21 -5.88
N ALA A 119 -3.84 -9.34 -4.65
CA ALA A 119 -2.43 -9.07 -4.34
C ALA A 119 -1.46 -9.91 -5.19
N GLU A 120 -1.84 -11.15 -5.52
CA GLU A 120 -1.06 -12.05 -6.39
C GLU A 120 -0.93 -11.51 -7.82
N GLN A 121 -2.01 -10.97 -8.39
CA GLN A 121 -2.00 -10.34 -9.71
C GLN A 121 -1.15 -9.07 -9.71
N MET A 122 -1.18 -8.30 -8.63
CA MET A 122 -0.29 -7.12 -8.50
C MET A 122 1.16 -7.54 -8.39
N ARG A 123 1.45 -8.62 -7.66
CA ARG A 123 2.80 -9.17 -7.50
C ARG A 123 3.37 -9.75 -8.79
N SER A 124 2.54 -10.36 -9.64
CA SER A 124 2.99 -10.84 -10.96
C SER A 124 3.33 -9.70 -11.92
N ILE A 125 2.78 -8.50 -11.71
CA ILE A 125 3.18 -7.30 -12.45
C ILE A 125 4.51 -6.78 -11.92
N SER A 126 4.58 -6.53 -10.61
CA SER A 126 5.78 -6.01 -9.95
C SER A 126 5.68 -6.11 -8.42
N ALA A 127 6.81 -6.27 -7.76
CA ALA A 127 6.90 -6.14 -6.30
C ALA A 127 6.45 -4.74 -5.82
N ALA A 128 6.77 -3.68 -6.58
CA ALA A 128 6.38 -2.31 -6.28
C ALA A 128 4.85 -2.13 -6.35
N ALA A 129 4.20 -2.72 -7.36
CA ALA A 129 2.75 -2.72 -7.51
C ALA A 129 2.05 -3.43 -6.35
N SER A 130 2.58 -4.59 -5.94
CA SER A 130 2.06 -5.34 -4.78
C SER A 130 2.19 -4.55 -3.48
N LEU A 131 3.33 -3.89 -3.24
CA LEU A 131 3.53 -3.04 -2.06
C LEU A 131 2.56 -1.85 -2.03
N LEU A 132 2.34 -1.20 -3.17
CA LEU A 132 1.37 -0.12 -3.27
C LEU A 132 -0.06 -0.63 -3.02
N PHE A 133 -0.43 -1.77 -3.59
CA PHE A 133 -1.72 -2.42 -3.34
C PHE A 133 -1.95 -2.66 -1.84
N TYR A 134 -0.97 -3.24 -1.14
CA TYR A 134 -1.07 -3.46 0.31
C TYR A 134 -1.10 -2.17 1.14
N TRP A 135 -0.55 -1.07 0.64
CA TRP A 135 -0.64 0.21 1.33
C TRP A 135 -2.07 0.78 1.24
N VAL A 136 -2.69 0.68 0.07
CA VAL A 136 -4.06 1.18 -0.17
C VAL A 136 -5.11 0.27 0.49
N TRP A 137 -4.99 -1.05 0.34
CA TRP A 137 -6.00 -2.06 0.69
C TRP A 137 -6.28 -2.18 2.19
#